data_AF-A0A7J4IF19-F1
#
_entry.id   AF-A0A7J4IF19-F1
#
_cell.length_a   1.000
_cell.length_b   1.000
_cell.length_c   1.000
_cell.angle_alpha   90.00
_cell.angle_beta   90.00
_cell.angle_gamma   90.00
#
_symmetry.space_group_name_H-M   'P 1'
#
loop_
_entity.id
_entity.type
_entity.pdbx_description
1 polymer ?
#
loop_
_entity_poly.entity_id
_entity_poly.type
_entity_poly.pdbx_seq_one_letter_code
_entity_poly.pdbx_strand_id
1 'polypeptide(L)'
;MRFDANGNELKQLTVWIPAELHRLIRADGVNVNRFVNEQFEAYYGTLSAYHHPDRDHLAHAARESITRQKEIATERQANREHARAAVQALRAEREAAQARQDGIADALVQVIGDGQKNRYRRMLPENDPNGDRVDDWDALVRRVSRLCGAEIDSAEVAAGLRTLIAAA
;
A
#
# COMPACT_ATOMS: atom_id res chain seq x y z
N MET A 1 -5.21 -59.42 1.50
CA MET A 1 -4.14 -58.66 2.18
C MET A 1 -3.17 -59.64 2.79
N ARG A 2 -1.87 -59.50 2.51
CA ARG A 2 -0.81 -60.30 3.14
C ARG A 2 0.07 -59.35 3.95
N PHE A 3 0.48 -59.76 5.14
CA PHE A 3 1.34 -58.99 6.02
C PHE A 3 2.67 -59.74 6.20
N ASP A 4 3.77 -59.02 6.39
CA ASP A 4 5.05 -59.62 6.78
C ASP A 4 5.07 -59.96 8.28
N ALA A 5 6.15 -60.60 8.74
CA ALA A 5 6.33 -60.95 10.16
C ALA A 5 6.41 -59.72 11.10
N ASN A 6 6.54 -58.51 10.54
CA ASN A 6 6.63 -57.24 11.26
C ASN A 6 5.30 -56.45 11.21
N GLY A 7 4.23 -57.02 10.64
CA GLY A 7 2.92 -56.38 10.55
C GLY A 7 2.78 -55.36 9.42
N ASN A 8 3.75 -55.24 8.52
CA ASN A 8 3.66 -54.35 7.38
C ASN A 8 2.83 -54.98 6.26
N GLU A 9 2.00 -54.17 5.62
CA GLU A 9 1.21 -54.62 4.47
C GLU A 9 2.11 -54.90 3.27
N LEU A 10 2.15 -56.15 2.82
CA LEU A 10 2.89 -56.56 1.63
C LEU A 10 2.10 -56.12 0.39
N LYS A 11 2.51 -54.99 -0.19
CA LYS A 11 2.00 -54.52 -1.47
C LYS A 11 2.51 -55.44 -2.57
N GLN A 12 1.59 -56.16 -3.21
CA GLN A 12 1.91 -57.00 -4.36
C GLN A 12 1.91 -56.16 -5.63
N LEU A 13 3.04 -56.17 -6.35
CA LEU A 13 3.19 -55.50 -7.64
C LEU A 13 3.38 -56.57 -8.72
N THR A 14 2.58 -56.50 -9.79
CA THR A 14 2.78 -57.36 -10.96
C THR A 14 3.76 -56.65 -11.88
N VAL A 15 4.90 -57.29 -12.15
CA VAL A 15 5.95 -56.76 -13.04
C VAL A 15 6.00 -57.60 -14.30
N TRP A 16 6.09 -56.94 -15.45
CA TRP A 16 6.28 -57.61 -16.73
C TRP A 16 7.77 -57.85 -16.97
N ILE A 17 8.15 -59.10 -17.24
CA ILE A 17 9.53 -59.53 -17.48
C ILE A 17 9.61 -60.20 -18.85
N PRO A 18 10.59 -59.87 -19.70
CA PRO A 18 10.82 -60.56 -20.97
C PRO A 18 11.00 -62.07 -20.79
N ALA A 19 10.47 -62.85 -21.73
CA ALA A 19 10.41 -64.31 -21.61
C ALA A 19 11.80 -64.95 -21.57
N GLU A 20 12.78 -64.37 -22.25
CA GLU A 20 14.16 -64.80 -22.31
C GLU A 20 14.82 -64.65 -20.93
N LEU A 21 14.62 -63.51 -20.27
CA LEU A 21 15.16 -63.23 -18.95
C LEU A 21 14.53 -64.14 -17.89
N HIS A 22 13.23 -64.38 -17.97
CA HIS A 22 12.56 -65.33 -17.08
C HIS A 22 13.09 -66.77 -17.22
N ARG A 23 13.45 -67.19 -18.44
CA ARG A 23 14.07 -68.52 -18.69
C ARG A 23 15.47 -68.60 -18.11
N LEU A 24 16.29 -67.55 -18.28
CA LEU A 24 17.65 -67.48 -17.74
C LEU A 24 17.64 -67.55 -16.20
N ILE A 25 16.80 -66.74 -15.54
CA ILE A 25 16.68 -66.73 -14.07
C ILE A 25 16.29 -68.11 -13.52
N ARG A 26 15.37 -68.82 -14.21
CA ARG A 26 15.00 -70.19 -13.83
C ARG A 26 16.12 -71.20 -14.08
N ALA A 27 16.86 -71.07 -15.17
CA ALA A 27 17.98 -71.97 -15.49
C ALA A 27 19.09 -71.89 -14.43
N ASP A 28 19.33 -70.70 -13.89
CA ASP A 28 20.30 -70.46 -12.83
C ASP A 28 19.79 -70.86 -11.42
N GLY A 29 18.57 -71.38 -11.32
CA GLY A 29 17.96 -71.82 -10.06
C GLY A 29 17.62 -70.66 -9.10
N VAL A 30 17.64 -69.41 -9.58
CA VAL A 30 17.42 -68.23 -8.75
C VAL A 30 15.92 -67.97 -8.58
N ASN A 31 15.52 -67.58 -7.37
CA ASN A 31 14.15 -67.16 -7.10
C ASN A 31 13.87 -65.82 -7.80
N VAL A 32 12.91 -65.80 -8.73
CA VAL A 32 12.53 -64.61 -9.53
C VAL A 32 12.20 -63.41 -8.65
N ASN A 33 11.49 -63.61 -7.54
CA ASN A 33 11.11 -62.51 -6.65
C ASN A 33 12.36 -61.91 -5.97
N ARG A 34 13.28 -62.76 -5.52
CA ARG A 34 14.55 -62.32 -4.94
C ARG A 34 15.40 -61.53 -5.95
N PHE A 35 15.54 -62.07 -7.17
CA PHE A 35 16.30 -61.40 -8.23
C PHE A 35 15.72 -60.02 -8.56
N VAL A 36 14.40 -59.93 -8.74
CA VAL A 36 13.71 -58.67 -9.05
C VAL A 36 13.91 -57.64 -7.94
N ASN A 37 13.78 -58.04 -6.68
CA ASN A 37 14.01 -57.14 -5.55
C ASN A 37 15.47 -56.68 -5.45
N GLU A 38 16.45 -57.58 -5.66
CA GLU A 38 17.87 -57.21 -5.66
C GLU A 38 18.21 -56.23 -6.78
N GLN A 39 17.63 -56.38 -7.97
CA GLN A 39 17.81 -55.44 -9.08
C GLN A 39 17.13 -54.09 -8.81
N PHE A 40 15.93 -54.09 -8.22
CA PHE A 40 15.26 -52.86 -7.80
C PHE A 40 16.08 -52.14 -6.72
N GLU A 41 16.61 -52.86 -5.74
CA GLU A 41 17.42 -52.28 -4.66
C GLU A 41 18.77 -51.76 -5.19
N ALA A 42 19.42 -52.46 -6.12
CA ALA A 42 20.63 -51.96 -6.76
C ALA A 42 20.39 -50.67 -7.57
N TYR A 43 19.27 -50.61 -8.31
CA TYR A 43 18.95 -49.49 -9.19
C TYR A 43 18.36 -48.29 -8.46
N TYR A 44 17.47 -48.52 -7.49
CA TYR A 44 16.78 -47.47 -6.75
C TYR A 44 17.38 -47.19 -5.37
N GLY A 45 18.11 -48.13 -4.77
CA GLY A 45 18.82 -47.90 -3.50
C GLY A 45 19.90 -46.84 -3.65
N THR A 46 20.52 -46.74 -4.82
CA THR A 46 21.45 -45.64 -5.17
C THR A 46 20.74 -44.31 -5.40
N LEU A 47 19.51 -44.30 -5.92
CA LEU A 47 18.68 -43.09 -6.06
C LEU A 47 18.13 -42.59 -4.71
N SER A 48 17.82 -43.49 -3.78
CA SER A 48 17.33 -43.13 -2.43
C SER A 48 18.43 -42.56 -1.53
N ALA A 49 19.70 -42.83 -1.83
CA ALA A 49 20.84 -42.26 -1.11
C ALA A 49 21.10 -40.78 -1.48
N TYR A 50 20.50 -40.27 -2.56
CA TYR A 50 20.47 -38.84 -2.89
C TYR A 50 19.32 -38.14 -2.15
N HIS A 51 19.33 -38.22 -0.82
CA HIS A 51 18.73 -37.16 -0.03
C HIS A 51 19.60 -35.91 -0.27
N HIS A 52 19.29 -35.13 -1.30
CA HIS A 52 20.03 -33.91 -1.63
C HIS A 52 20.05 -33.00 -0.39
N PRO A 53 21.20 -32.78 0.27
CA PRO A 53 21.30 -31.81 1.36
C PRO A 53 20.90 -30.41 0.89
N ASP A 54 21.01 -30.14 -0.41
CA ASP A 54 20.52 -28.93 -1.05
C ASP A 54 19.01 -28.73 -0.97
N ARG A 55 18.19 -29.78 -0.87
CA ARG A 55 16.72 -29.62 -0.90
C ARG A 55 16.20 -28.94 0.37
N ASP A 56 16.76 -29.28 1.52
CA ASP A 56 16.41 -28.66 2.79
C ASP A 56 17.00 -27.25 2.90
N HIS A 57 18.23 -27.04 2.40
CA HIS A 57 18.81 -25.70 2.30
C HIS A 57 18.03 -24.78 1.36
N LEU A 58 17.60 -25.27 0.19
CA LEU A 58 16.75 -24.52 -0.74
C LEU A 58 15.36 -24.26 -0.16
N ALA A 59 14.78 -25.23 0.55
CA ALA A 59 13.50 -25.05 1.24
C ALA A 59 13.60 -24.00 2.36
N HIS A 60 14.70 -23.98 3.11
CA HIS A 60 14.96 -22.97 4.14
C HIS A 60 15.15 -21.57 3.53
N ALA A 61 15.99 -21.45 2.50
CA ALA A 61 16.22 -20.20 1.78
C ALA A 61 14.93 -19.65 1.13
N ALA A 62 14.10 -20.54 0.57
CA ALA A 62 12.80 -20.17 0.01
C ALA A 62 11.84 -19.66 1.10
N ARG A 63 11.80 -20.31 2.27
CA ARG A 63 10.97 -19.86 3.41
C ARG A 63 11.41 -18.48 3.89
N GLU A 64 12.71 -18.27 4.09
CA GLU A 64 13.23 -16.95 4.49
C GLU A 64 12.91 -15.87 3.46
N SER A 65 13.08 -16.16 2.17
CA SER A 65 12.77 -15.22 1.08
C SER A 65 11.28 -14.84 1.08
N ILE A 66 10.38 -15.82 1.24
CA ILE A 66 8.94 -15.59 1.34
C ILE A 66 8.61 -14.74 2.56
N THR A 67 9.22 -15.01 3.71
CA THR A 67 9.00 -14.22 4.93
C THR A 67 9.44 -12.78 4.75
N ARG A 68 10.65 -12.54 4.23
CA ARG A 68 11.13 -11.18 3.92
C ARG A 68 10.24 -10.46 2.91
N GLN A 69 9.76 -11.16 1.88
CA GLN A 69 8.84 -10.56 0.90
C GLN A 69 7.51 -10.17 1.53
N LYS A 70 6.98 -10.97 2.47
CA LYS A 70 5.76 -10.64 3.21
C LYS A 70 5.96 -9.43 4.11
N GLU A 71 7.08 -9.36 4.83
CA GLU A 71 7.43 -8.21 5.68
C GLU A 71 7.52 -6.92 4.85
N ILE A 72 8.23 -6.95 3.72
CA ILE A 72 8.32 -5.81 2.79
C ILE A 72 6.94 -5.43 2.23
N ALA A 73 6.09 -6.42 1.93
CA ALA A 73 4.73 -6.15 1.45
C ALA A 73 3.88 -5.47 2.52
N THR A 74 3.95 -5.93 3.78
CA THR A 74 3.24 -5.32 4.91
C THR A 74 3.72 -3.90 5.19
N GLU A 75 5.03 -3.67 5.16
CA GLU A 75 5.61 -2.33 5.36
C GLU A 75 5.21 -1.38 4.23
N ARG A 76 5.23 -1.84 2.98
CA ARG A 76 4.74 -1.06 1.83
C ARG A 76 3.27 -0.73 1.94
N GLN A 77 2.45 -1.66 2.45
CA GLN A 77 1.04 -1.41 2.65
C GLN A 77 0.81 -0.36 3.74
N ALA A 78 1.47 -0.49 4.89
CA ALA A 78 1.42 0.50 5.96
C ALA A 78 1.87 1.89 5.47
N ASN A 79 2.98 1.95 4.73
CA ASN A 79 3.48 3.22 4.15
C ASN A 79 2.49 3.84 3.16
N ARG A 80 1.78 3.02 2.36
CA ARG A 80 0.73 3.52 1.46
C ARG A 80 -0.47 4.05 2.23
N GLU A 81 -0.85 3.41 3.32
CA GLU A 81 -1.96 3.86 4.17
C GLU A 81 -1.61 5.19 4.86
N HIS A 82 -0.39 5.31 5.40
CA HIS A 82 0.12 6.59 5.93
C HIS A 82 0.16 7.69 4.86
N ALA A 83 0.64 7.39 3.65
CA ALA A 83 0.67 8.36 2.57
C ALA A 83 -0.75 8.80 2.14
N ARG A 84 -1.71 7.87 2.11
CA ARG A 84 -3.12 8.18 1.82
C ARG A 84 -3.74 9.07 2.90
N ALA A 85 -3.49 8.75 4.18
CA ALA A 85 -3.97 9.55 5.30
C ALA A 85 -3.38 10.98 5.25
N ALA A 86 -2.08 11.11 4.96
CA ALA A 86 -1.44 12.41 4.80
C ALA A 86 -2.05 13.23 3.64
N VAL A 87 -2.31 12.60 2.50
CA VAL A 87 -2.98 13.28 1.37
C VAL A 87 -4.41 13.71 1.72
N GLN A 88 -5.15 12.88 2.46
CA GLN A 88 -6.49 13.25 2.92
C GLN A 88 -6.47 14.43 3.89
N ALA A 89 -5.52 14.45 4.84
CA ALA A 89 -5.34 15.58 5.74
C ALA A 89 -5.02 16.88 4.98
N LEU A 90 -4.07 16.83 4.03
CA LEU A 90 -3.73 17.99 3.20
C LEU A 90 -4.91 18.48 2.35
N ARG A 91 -5.76 17.57 1.86
CA ARG A 91 -6.98 17.95 1.13
C ARG A 91 -7.99 18.61 2.05
N ALA A 92 -8.23 18.05 3.24
CA ALA A 92 -9.13 18.63 4.22
C ALA A 92 -8.66 20.02 4.68
N GLU A 93 -7.35 20.19 4.93
CA GLU A 93 -6.76 21.50 5.24
C GLU A 93 -6.96 22.50 4.10
N ARG A 94 -6.76 22.07 2.86
CA ARG A 94 -6.98 22.92 1.68
C ARG A 94 -8.45 23.29 1.50
N GLU A 95 -9.36 22.35 1.67
CA GLU A 95 -10.81 22.58 1.60
C GLU A 95 -11.27 23.53 2.70
N ALA A 96 -10.75 23.38 3.92
CA ALA A 96 -11.03 24.31 5.03
C ALA A 96 -10.49 25.72 4.75
N ALA A 97 -9.26 25.82 4.22
CA ALA A 97 -8.67 27.10 3.83
C ALA A 97 -9.47 27.77 2.69
N GLN A 98 -9.91 27.00 1.70
CA GLN A 98 -10.75 27.51 0.61
C GLN A 98 -12.10 28.00 1.14
N ALA A 99 -12.79 27.20 1.96
CA ALA A 99 -14.07 27.58 2.56
C ALA A 99 -13.95 28.87 3.40
N ARG A 100 -12.82 29.04 4.10
CA ARG A 100 -12.52 30.28 4.83
C ARG A 100 -12.36 31.48 3.88
N GLN A 101 -11.62 31.31 2.79
CA GLN A 101 -11.45 32.37 1.77
C GLN A 101 -12.78 32.72 1.08
N ASP A 102 -13.60 31.74 0.75
CA ASP A 102 -14.91 31.94 0.14
C ASP A 102 -15.84 32.70 1.10
N GLY A 103 -15.85 32.33 2.38
CA GLY A 103 -16.62 33.04 3.40
C GLY A 103 -16.19 34.51 3.59
N ILE A 104 -14.88 34.79 3.49
CA ILE A 104 -14.36 36.16 3.50
C ILE A 104 -14.80 36.91 2.24
N ALA A 105 -14.71 36.28 1.06
CA ALA A 105 -15.11 36.88 -0.20
C ALA A 105 -16.60 37.25 -0.20
N ASP A 106 -17.48 36.34 0.26
CA ASP A 106 -18.91 36.58 0.38
C ASP A 106 -19.22 37.72 1.37
N ALA A 107 -18.54 37.75 2.52
CA ALA A 107 -18.66 38.84 3.48
C ALA A 107 -18.22 40.18 2.89
N LEU A 108 -17.13 40.21 2.12
CA LEU A 108 -16.64 41.41 1.44
C LEU A 108 -17.64 41.89 0.37
N VAL A 109 -18.22 40.99 -0.42
CA VAL A 109 -19.29 41.33 -1.39
C VAL A 109 -20.47 42.00 -0.66
N GLN A 110 -20.91 41.44 0.47
CA GLN A 110 -22.01 41.99 1.26
C GLN A 110 -21.70 43.37 1.85
N VAL A 111 -20.46 43.61 2.27
CA VAL A 111 -20.07 44.90 2.89
C VAL A 111 -19.85 45.99 1.85
N ILE A 112 -19.19 45.66 0.73
CA ILE A 112 -18.72 46.63 -0.25
C ILE A 112 -19.80 46.93 -1.30
N GLY A 113 -20.58 45.92 -1.70
CA GLY A 113 -21.51 46.00 -2.82
C GLY A 113 -20.80 46.24 -4.18
N ASP A 114 -21.57 46.28 -5.26
CA ASP A 114 -21.00 46.34 -6.62
C ASP A 114 -20.37 47.69 -6.98
N GLY A 115 -20.75 48.78 -6.31
CA GLY A 115 -20.40 50.15 -6.72
C GLY A 115 -19.24 50.82 -5.97
N GLN A 116 -18.72 50.25 -4.88
CA GLN A 116 -17.76 50.97 -3.99
C GLN A 116 -16.32 50.46 -4.04
N LYS A 117 -15.96 49.57 -4.97
CA LYS A 117 -14.62 48.94 -5.04
C LYS A 117 -13.46 49.94 -5.03
N ASN A 118 -13.60 51.10 -5.69
CA ASN A 118 -12.58 52.16 -5.73
C ASN A 118 -12.32 52.82 -4.36
N ARG A 119 -13.35 52.95 -3.51
CA ARG A 119 -13.19 53.49 -2.16
C ARG A 119 -12.32 52.55 -1.32
N TYR A 120 -12.67 51.27 -1.31
CA TYR A 120 -11.98 50.25 -0.53
C TYR A 120 -10.59 49.94 -1.07
N ARG A 121 -10.36 50.05 -2.38
CA ARG A 121 -9.01 49.98 -2.96
C ARG A 121 -8.05 50.97 -2.33
N ARG A 122 -8.51 52.21 -2.10
CA ARG A 122 -7.70 53.25 -1.47
C ARG A 122 -7.56 53.08 0.05
N MET A 123 -8.29 52.15 0.66
CA MET A 123 -8.18 51.80 2.09
C MET A 123 -7.22 50.64 2.34
N LEU A 124 -6.74 49.97 1.28
CA LEU A 124 -5.72 48.93 1.44
C LEU A 124 -4.48 49.52 2.12
N PRO A 125 -3.85 48.81 3.06
CA PRO A 125 -2.68 49.31 3.80
C PRO A 125 -1.55 49.82 2.88
N GLU A 126 -1.31 49.16 1.74
CA GLU A 126 -0.32 49.60 0.75
C GLU A 126 -0.66 50.90 0.02
N ASN A 127 -1.92 51.33 0.02
CA ASN A 127 -2.41 52.54 -0.64
C ASN A 127 -2.69 53.68 0.36
N ASP A 128 -2.43 53.46 1.65
CA ASP A 128 -2.58 54.45 2.72
C ASP A 128 -1.28 54.56 3.55
N PRO A 129 -0.18 55.09 2.96
CA PRO A 129 1.12 55.15 3.61
C PRO A 129 1.16 56.05 4.85
N ASN A 130 0.21 56.98 4.96
CA ASN A 130 0.10 57.90 6.10
C ASN A 130 -0.77 57.32 7.23
N GLY A 131 -1.51 56.23 6.98
CA GLY A 131 -2.43 55.64 7.94
C GLY A 131 -3.66 56.51 8.21
N ASP A 132 -4.08 57.33 7.25
CA ASP A 132 -5.22 58.24 7.41
C ASP A 132 -6.55 57.48 7.58
N ARG A 133 -6.57 56.17 7.30
CA ARG A 133 -7.78 55.32 7.26
C ARG A 133 -7.65 54.05 8.09
N VAL A 134 -6.72 54.00 9.04
CA VAL A 134 -6.53 52.83 9.92
C VAL A 134 -7.81 52.48 10.69
N ASP A 135 -8.54 53.48 11.20
CA ASP A 135 -9.80 53.24 11.92
C ASP A 135 -10.89 52.65 11.01
N ASP A 136 -11.01 53.15 9.78
CA ASP A 136 -11.96 52.64 8.79
C ASP A 136 -11.59 51.21 8.36
N TRP A 137 -10.29 50.91 8.28
CA TRP A 137 -9.76 49.58 7.98
C TRP A 137 -10.09 48.59 9.11
N ASP A 138 -9.82 48.96 10.36
CA ASP A 138 -10.14 48.12 11.51
C ASP A 138 -11.65 47.88 11.63
N ALA A 139 -12.47 48.89 11.32
CA ALA A 139 -13.92 48.75 11.26
C ALA A 139 -14.36 47.76 10.17
N LEU A 140 -13.71 47.76 9.01
CA LEU A 140 -13.96 46.78 7.94
C LEU A 140 -13.60 45.37 8.41
N VAL A 141 -12.41 45.17 8.98
CA VAL A 141 -11.95 43.86 9.48
C VAL A 141 -12.91 43.28 10.51
N ARG A 142 -13.36 44.10 11.47
CA ARG A 142 -14.36 43.68 12.47
C ARG A 142 -15.70 43.31 11.84
N ARG A 143 -16.12 44.01 10.79
CA ARG A 143 -17.40 43.74 10.10
C ARG A 143 -17.34 42.44 9.32
N VAL A 144 -16.24 42.20 8.60
CA VAL A 144 -16.00 40.94 7.90
C VAL A 144 -15.92 39.78 8.90
N SER A 145 -15.15 39.93 9.98
CA SER A 145 -15.08 38.93 11.05
C SER A 145 -16.45 38.58 11.63
N ARG A 146 -17.30 39.59 11.87
CA ARG A 146 -18.67 39.38 12.36
C ARG A 146 -19.53 38.59 11.37
N LEU A 147 -19.42 38.87 10.07
CA LEU A 147 -20.19 38.17 9.03
C LEU A 147 -19.69 36.74 8.82
N CYS A 148 -18.38 36.51 8.89
CA CYS A 148 -17.78 35.18 8.82
C CYS A 148 -18.01 34.36 10.11
N GLY A 149 -18.45 34.99 11.21
CA GLY A 149 -18.62 34.35 12.51
C GLY A 149 -17.31 33.86 13.14
N ALA A 150 -16.17 34.39 12.68
CA ALA A 150 -14.84 33.98 13.09
C ALA A 150 -13.92 35.19 13.17
N GLU A 151 -12.85 35.10 13.97
CA GLU A 151 -11.80 36.11 13.97
C GLU A 151 -11.00 35.99 12.67
N ILE A 152 -11.14 37.00 11.81
CA ILE A 152 -10.43 37.13 10.54
C ILE A 152 -9.38 38.20 10.72
N ASP A 153 -8.15 37.90 10.29
CA ASP A 153 -7.06 38.85 10.43
C ASP A 153 -7.08 39.94 9.34
N SER A 154 -6.36 41.03 9.59
CA SER A 154 -6.24 42.15 8.65
C SER A 154 -5.65 41.72 7.29
N ALA A 155 -4.72 40.77 7.27
CA ALA A 155 -4.07 40.33 6.03
C ALA A 155 -5.02 39.51 5.15
N GLU A 156 -5.85 38.66 5.74
CA GLU A 156 -6.90 37.87 5.12
C GLU A 156 -7.94 38.77 4.45
N VAL A 157 -8.37 39.82 5.15
CA VAL A 157 -9.30 40.82 4.59
C VAL A 157 -8.65 41.58 3.42
N ALA A 158 -7.37 41.97 3.54
CA ALA A 158 -6.64 42.61 2.46
C ALA A 158 -6.49 41.70 1.23
N ALA A 159 -6.18 40.42 1.43
CA ALA A 159 -6.08 39.43 0.36
C ALA A 159 -7.43 39.25 -0.36
N GLY A 160 -8.52 39.06 0.39
CA GLY A 160 -9.87 38.94 -0.17
C GLY A 160 -10.28 40.20 -0.96
N LEU A 161 -9.97 41.38 -0.41
CA LEU A 161 -10.29 42.65 -1.05
C LEU A 161 -9.53 42.84 -2.37
N ARG A 162 -8.25 42.46 -2.43
CA ARG A 162 -7.46 42.49 -3.68
C ARG A 162 -8.09 41.60 -4.74
N THR A 163 -8.49 40.38 -4.38
CA THR A 163 -9.15 39.45 -5.31
C THR A 163 -10.46 40.01 -5.83
N LEU A 164 -11.29 40.58 -4.95
CA LEU A 164 -12.57 41.18 -5.32
C LEU A 164 -12.43 42.40 -6.25
N ILE A 165 -11.37 43.20 -6.04
CA ILE A 165 -11.03 44.35 -6.90
C ILE A 165 -10.50 43.86 -8.25
N ALA A 166 -9.65 42.82 -8.26
CA ALA A 166 -9.07 42.27 -9.49
C ALA A 166 -10.10 41.56 -10.38
N ALA A 167 -11.18 41.03 -9.81
CA ALA A 167 -12.29 40.41 -10.54
C ALA A 167 -13.28 41.43 -11.14
N ALA A 168 -13.08 42.74 -10.94
CA ALA A 168 -13.93 43.83 -11.42
C ALA A 168 -13.39 44.44 -12.72
#